data_AF-A0A833ZDJ1-F1
#
_entry.id   AF-A0A833ZDJ1-F1
#
_cell.length_a   1.000
_cell.length_b   1.000
_cell.length_c   1.000
_cell.angle_alpha   90.00
_cell.angle_beta   90.00
_cell.angle_gamma   90.00
#
_symmetry.space_group_name_H-M   'P 1'
#
loop_
_entity.id
_entity.type
_entity.pdbx_description
1 polymer ?
#
loop_
_entity_poly.entity_id
_entity_poly.type
_entity_poly.pdbx_seq_one_letter_code
_entity_poly.pdbx_strand_id
1 'polypeptide(L)'
;MDRETRVFAESHFRSLRGRLPSRVCPTPDRVDFIENPDSFSYADFFKGYLLPNLPCVFSSAFTEGWGSRKHWVTPSGKPDFDYLLQNYGDVVVPVANCGVQEYNSNPKEHMPLRDYISYWKEFIQGHYSSPRGCLYLKDWHLCRSS
;
A
#
# COMPACT_ATOMS: atom_id res chain seq x y z
N MET A 1 19.21 4.67 6.47
CA MET A 1 19.19 6.03 7.03
C MET A 1 20.61 6.55 7.04
N ASP A 2 20.85 7.70 6.41
CA ASP A 2 22.15 8.34 6.37
C ASP A 2 22.52 8.99 7.72
N ARG A 3 23.79 9.38 7.87
CA ARG A 3 24.33 9.95 9.12
C ARG A 3 23.70 11.29 9.47
N GLU A 4 23.42 12.13 8.48
CA GLU A 4 22.88 13.47 8.70
C GLU A 4 21.46 13.38 9.27
N THR A 5 20.62 12.55 8.64
CA THR A 5 19.25 12.30 9.09
C THR A 5 19.22 11.78 10.53
N ARG A 6 20.13 10.84 10.87
CA ARG A 6 20.25 10.33 12.24
C ARG A 6 20.60 11.44 13.25
N VAL A 7 21.62 12.25 12.95
CA VAL A 7 22.06 13.34 13.85
C VAL A 7 20.95 14.37 14.05
N PHE A 8 20.24 14.71 12.97
CA PHE A 8 19.10 15.62 13.05
C PHE A 8 17.98 15.07 13.94
N ALA A 9 17.60 13.80 13.74
CA ALA A 9 16.59 13.13 14.55
C ALA A 9 16.96 13.12 16.05
N GLU A 10 18.20 12.73 16.37
CA GLU A 10 18.69 12.72 17.75
C GLU A 10 18.65 14.11 18.40
N SER A 11 19.07 15.15 17.67
CA SER A 11 19.00 16.53 18.16
C SER A 11 17.55 16.97 18.37
N HIS A 12 16.66 16.65 17.43
CA HIS A 12 15.24 16.99 17.50
C HIS A 12 14.60 16.38 18.75
N PHE A 13 14.72 15.06 18.96
CA PHE A 13 14.12 14.39 20.12
C PHE A 13 14.77 14.79 21.45
N ARG A 14 16.09 15.04 21.49
CA ARG A 14 16.75 15.60 22.69
C ARG A 14 16.19 16.97 23.05
N SER A 15 15.93 17.82 22.05
CA SER A 15 15.39 19.17 22.27
C SER A 15 13.96 19.15 22.81
N LEU A 16 13.15 18.15 22.44
CA LEU A 16 11.79 18.00 22.93
C LEU A 16 11.72 17.69 24.44
N ARG A 17 12.78 17.14 25.05
CA ARG A 17 12.84 16.80 26.49
C ARG A 17 11.57 16.08 27.02
N GLY A 18 11.00 15.18 26.22
CA GLY A 18 9.76 14.45 26.58
C GLY A 18 8.47 15.26 26.52
N ARG A 19 8.48 16.49 25.99
CA ARG A 19 7.26 17.27 25.72
C ARG A 19 6.70 16.91 24.34
N LEU A 20 5.38 16.84 24.24
CA LEU A 20 4.72 16.78 22.95
C LEU A 20 5.01 18.09 22.18
N PRO A 21 5.22 18.01 20.85
CA PRO A 21 5.35 19.21 20.03
C PRO A 21 4.17 20.15 20.28
N SER A 22 4.43 21.41 20.64
CA SER A 22 3.37 22.39 20.96
C SER A 22 2.56 22.81 19.73
N ARG A 23 3.00 22.43 18.52
CA ARG A 23 2.30 22.67 17.27
C ARG A 23 1.68 21.38 16.78
N VAL A 24 0.35 21.35 16.77
CA VAL A 24 -0.40 20.45 15.89
C VAL A 24 -0.09 20.90 14.46
N CYS A 25 0.49 20.03 13.65
CA CYS A 25 0.66 20.32 12.24
C CYS A 25 -0.74 20.53 11.63
N PRO A 26 -1.01 21.67 10.97
CA PRO A 26 -2.29 21.90 10.35
C PRO A 26 -2.56 20.79 9.32
N THR A 27 -3.82 20.38 9.21
CA THR A 27 -4.24 19.46 8.14
C THR A 27 -3.83 20.08 6.82
N PRO A 28 -2.97 19.43 6.02
CA PRO A 28 -2.53 20.02 4.77
C PRO A 28 -3.71 20.11 3.80
N ASP A 29 -3.88 21.26 3.15
CA ASP A 29 -4.96 21.49 2.17
C ASP A 29 -4.82 20.60 0.93
N ARG A 30 -3.60 20.12 0.66
CA ARG A 30 -3.24 19.24 -0.44
C ARG A 30 -2.12 18.28 -0.03
N VAL A 31 -2.10 17.11 -0.66
CA VAL A 31 -1.00 16.15 -0.52
C VAL A 31 0.04 16.43 -1.59
N ASP A 32 1.29 16.64 -1.18
CA ASP A 32 2.40 16.89 -2.11
C ASP A 32 2.66 15.66 -2.99
N PHE A 33 3.00 15.92 -4.25
CA PHE A 33 3.39 14.89 -5.22
C PHE A 33 4.88 15.03 -5.54
N ILE A 34 5.65 13.99 -5.22
CA ILE A 34 7.09 13.97 -5.35
C ILE A 34 7.43 13.21 -6.64
N GLU A 35 7.87 13.97 -7.64
CA GLU A 35 7.97 13.47 -9.01
C GLU A 35 9.25 12.69 -9.28
N ASN A 36 10.41 13.21 -8.86
CA ASN A 36 11.71 12.69 -9.28
C ASN A 36 12.52 12.14 -8.09
N PRO A 37 12.93 10.85 -8.13
CA PRO A 37 13.80 10.27 -7.10
C PRO A 37 15.19 10.88 -7.03
N ASP A 38 15.72 11.43 -8.13
CA ASP A 38 17.08 12.00 -8.16
C ASP A 38 17.17 13.36 -7.45
N SER A 39 16.04 14.08 -7.34
CA SER A 39 15.97 15.38 -6.67
C SER A 39 15.43 15.29 -5.25
N PHE A 40 15.19 14.09 -4.71
CA PHE A 40 14.51 13.92 -3.42
C PHE A 40 15.20 12.86 -2.57
N SER A 41 15.88 13.32 -1.53
CA SER A 41 16.64 12.44 -0.63
C SER A 41 15.78 11.89 0.51
N TYR A 42 16.30 10.87 1.19
CA TYR A 42 15.70 10.38 2.44
C TYR A 42 15.66 11.48 3.52
N ALA A 43 16.64 12.39 3.54
CA ALA A 43 16.67 13.49 4.49
C ALA A 43 15.53 14.49 4.23
N ASP A 44 15.21 14.75 2.97
CA ASP A 44 14.07 15.59 2.57
C ASP A 44 12.76 14.94 3.02
N PHE A 45 12.59 13.62 2.78
CA PHE A 45 11.45 12.86 3.29
C PHE A 45 11.32 12.95 4.81
N PHE A 46 12.43 12.69 5.52
CA PHE A 46 12.42 12.64 6.98
C PHE A 46 12.02 13.98 7.58
N LYS A 47 12.67 15.06 7.13
CA LYS A 47 12.48 16.41 7.68
C LYS A 47 11.14 17.02 7.24
N GLY A 48 10.76 16.83 5.98
CA GLY A 48 9.58 17.44 5.38
C GLY A 48 8.26 16.71 5.65
N TYR A 49 8.29 15.39 5.83
CA TYR A 49 7.07 14.57 5.87
C TYR A 49 7.00 13.64 7.09
N LEU A 50 8.03 12.81 7.31
CA LEU A 50 7.97 11.80 8.38
C LEU A 50 7.93 12.41 9.77
N LEU A 51 8.85 13.34 10.06
CA LEU A 51 8.93 13.99 11.36
C LEU A 51 7.72 14.88 11.69
N PRO A 52 7.21 15.73 10.76
CA PRO A 52 5.98 16.49 11.01
C PRO A 52 4.70 15.65 10.84
N ASN A 53 4.81 14.37 10.49
CA ASN A 53 3.69 13.46 10.25
C ASN A 53 2.72 13.98 9.16
N LEU A 54 3.27 14.39 8.02
CA LEU A 54 2.52 14.87 6.85
C LEU A 54 2.50 13.82 5.73
N PRO A 55 1.37 13.66 5.02
CA PRO A 55 1.28 12.76 3.87
C PRO A 55 1.99 13.35 2.64
N CYS A 56 2.54 12.46 1.80
CA CYS A 56 3.02 12.76 0.45
C CYS A 56 2.77 11.55 -0.47
N VAL A 57 2.74 11.78 -1.79
CA VAL A 57 2.65 10.73 -2.80
C VAL A 57 3.94 10.71 -3.62
N PHE A 58 4.57 9.54 -3.69
CA PHE A 58 5.69 9.31 -4.61
C PHE A 58 5.18 8.93 -5.99
N SER A 59 5.80 9.45 -7.03
CA SER A 59 5.52 9.05 -8.40
C SER A 59 5.91 7.59 -8.65
N SER A 60 5.49 7.07 -9.81
CA SER A 60 5.90 5.75 -10.26
C SER A 60 7.41 5.61 -10.44
N ALA A 61 8.17 6.70 -10.65
CA ALA A 61 9.62 6.64 -10.84
C ALA A 61 10.34 5.96 -9.64
N PHE A 62 9.85 6.17 -8.41
CA PHE A 62 10.40 5.54 -7.20
C PHE A 62 10.26 4.02 -7.16
N THR A 63 9.29 3.48 -7.88
CA THR A 63 9.01 2.03 -7.95
C THR A 63 9.44 1.43 -9.29
N GLU A 64 9.98 2.26 -10.20
CA GLU A 64 10.96 1.93 -11.23
C GLU A 64 11.20 0.43 -11.51
N GLY A 65 12.21 -0.05 -10.79
CA GLY A 65 12.79 -1.37 -10.93
C GLY A 65 12.08 -2.47 -10.13
N TRP A 66 10.94 -2.22 -9.48
CA TRP A 66 10.25 -3.24 -8.70
C TRP A 66 9.74 -4.37 -9.61
N GLY A 67 10.04 -5.62 -9.25
CA GLY A 67 9.63 -6.79 -10.04
C GLY A 67 8.11 -6.90 -10.20
N SER A 68 7.33 -6.48 -9.19
CA SER A 68 5.87 -6.46 -9.27
C SER A 68 5.34 -5.59 -10.42
N ARG A 69 6.04 -4.50 -10.78
CA ARG A 69 5.67 -3.66 -11.94
C ARG A 69 6.03 -4.27 -13.29
N LYS A 70 6.78 -5.37 -13.30
CA LYS A 70 7.17 -6.08 -14.53
C LYS A 70 6.36 -7.37 -14.70
N HIS A 71 5.99 -8.00 -13.59
CA HIS A 71 5.42 -9.34 -13.60
C HIS A 71 3.93 -9.38 -13.22
N TRP A 72 3.44 -8.46 -12.39
CA TRP A 72 2.06 -8.52 -11.88
C TRP A 72 1.12 -7.57 -12.62
N VAL A 73 1.60 -6.89 -13.65
CA VAL A 73 0.85 -5.90 -14.40
C VAL A 73 1.00 -6.14 -15.90
N THR A 74 -0.10 -5.95 -16.62
CA THR A 74 -0.15 -6.00 -18.07
C THR A 74 0.39 -4.70 -18.68
N PRO A 75 0.66 -4.67 -20.01
CA PRO A 75 1.00 -3.42 -20.71
C PRO A 75 -0.07 -2.32 -20.60
N SER A 76 -1.32 -2.68 -20.30
CA SER A 76 -2.42 -1.72 -20.07
C SER A 76 -2.52 -1.23 -18.62
N GLY A 77 -1.56 -1.60 -17.75
CA GLY A 77 -1.52 -1.21 -16.35
C GLY A 77 -2.57 -1.90 -15.47
N LYS A 78 -3.14 -3.03 -15.94
CA LYS A 78 -4.09 -3.84 -15.16
C LYS A 78 -3.35 -5.01 -14.50
N PRO A 79 -3.89 -5.59 -13.42
CA PRO A 79 -3.33 -6.81 -12.85
C PRO A 79 -3.18 -7.92 -13.90
N ASP A 80 -2.02 -8.56 -13.95
CA ASP A 80 -1.80 -9.75 -14.77
C ASP A 80 -2.34 -10.99 -14.04
N PHE A 81 -3.62 -11.30 -14.30
CA PHE A 81 -4.27 -12.43 -13.65
C PHE A 81 -3.67 -13.77 -14.04
N ASP A 82 -3.14 -13.92 -15.24
CA ASP A 82 -2.61 -15.21 -15.69
C ASP A 82 -1.29 -15.51 -14.99
N TYR A 83 -0.40 -14.51 -14.86
CA TYR A 83 0.79 -14.62 -14.04
C TYR A 83 0.45 -14.95 -12.57
N LEU A 84 -0.51 -14.21 -11.98
CA LEU A 84 -0.89 -14.43 -10.58
C LEU A 84 -1.50 -15.81 -10.35
N LEU A 85 -2.35 -16.30 -11.26
CA LEU A 85 -2.93 -17.64 -11.20
C LEU A 85 -1.88 -18.73 -11.36
N GLN A 86 -0.95 -18.56 -12.32
CA GLN A 86 0.10 -19.54 -12.57
C GLN A 86 1.04 -19.71 -11.37
N ASN A 87 1.38 -18.62 -10.69
CA ASN A 87 2.36 -18.64 -9.60
C ASN A 87 1.74 -18.84 -8.21
N TYR A 88 0.49 -18.39 -8.01
CA TYR A 88 -0.11 -18.30 -6.67
C TYR A 88 -1.56 -18.79 -6.63
N GLY A 89 -2.12 -19.35 -7.71
CA GLY A 89 -3.54 -19.70 -7.80
C GLY A 89 -4.04 -20.63 -6.69
N ASP A 90 -3.19 -21.56 -6.24
CA ASP A 90 -3.51 -22.52 -5.17
C ASP A 90 -3.20 -22.02 -3.76
N VAL A 91 -2.61 -20.83 -3.62
CA VAL A 91 -2.35 -20.24 -2.32
C VAL A 91 -3.68 -19.85 -1.69
N VAL A 92 -3.92 -20.33 -0.47
CA VAL A 92 -5.07 -19.93 0.33
C VAL A 92 -4.83 -18.53 0.88
N VAL A 93 -5.71 -17.59 0.54
CA VAL A 93 -5.59 -16.17 0.86
C VAL A 93 -6.74 -15.68 1.75
N PRO A 94 -6.49 -14.70 2.64
CA PRO A 94 -7.52 -14.04 3.42
C PRO A 94 -8.33 -13.05 2.57
N VAL A 95 -9.65 -13.22 2.55
CA VAL A 95 -10.59 -12.39 1.80
C VAL A 95 -11.70 -11.91 2.73
N ALA A 96 -11.85 -10.59 2.86
CA ALA A 96 -12.90 -9.97 3.66
C ALA A 96 -14.14 -9.67 2.81
N ASN A 97 -15.34 -9.90 3.33
CA ASN A 97 -16.57 -9.41 2.69
C ASN A 97 -16.94 -8.01 3.23
N CYS A 98 -16.54 -6.97 2.50
CA CYS A 98 -16.81 -5.58 2.81
C CYS A 98 -18.28 -5.16 2.60
N GLY A 99 -19.11 -6.01 1.99
CA GLY A 99 -20.55 -5.78 1.86
C GLY A 99 -21.35 -6.14 3.13
N VAL A 100 -20.71 -6.84 4.08
CA VAL A 100 -21.34 -7.23 5.35
C VAL A 100 -20.67 -6.48 6.48
N GLN A 101 -21.48 -5.72 7.22
CA GLN A 101 -21.04 -5.11 8.46
C GLN A 101 -21.22 -6.11 9.60
N GLU A 102 -20.12 -6.70 10.04
CA GLU A 102 -20.05 -7.42 11.30
C GLU A 102 -19.24 -6.55 12.28
N TYR A 103 -19.54 -6.61 13.58
CA TYR A 103 -19.03 -5.67 14.58
C TYR A 103 -17.50 -5.45 14.48
N ASN A 104 -17.03 -4.19 14.42
CA ASN A 104 -15.63 -3.75 14.29
C ASN A 104 -14.75 -4.45 13.21
N SER A 105 -15.28 -5.35 12.37
CA SER A 105 -14.51 -6.14 11.41
C SER A 105 -15.41 -6.77 10.35
N ASN A 106 -14.94 -6.82 9.10
CA ASN A 106 -15.61 -7.60 8.06
C ASN A 106 -15.29 -9.10 8.24
N PRO A 107 -16.26 -10.02 8.02
CA PRO A 107 -16.00 -11.45 8.06
C PRO A 107 -14.92 -11.82 7.05
N LYS A 108 -13.95 -12.63 7.50
CA LYS A 108 -12.82 -13.09 6.69
C LYS A 108 -13.00 -14.57 6.35
N GLU A 109 -12.98 -14.86 5.05
CA GLU A 109 -12.93 -16.21 4.51
C GLU A 109 -11.51 -16.50 4.02
N HIS A 110 -11.09 -17.75 4.17
CA HIS A 110 -9.86 -18.24 3.55
C HIS A 110 -10.25 -19.04 2.30
N MET A 111 -9.80 -18.60 1.13
CA MET A 111 -10.09 -19.26 -0.14
C MET A 111 -8.84 -19.31 -1.02
N PRO A 112 -8.74 -20.28 -1.95
CA PRO A 112 -7.72 -20.24 -3.00
C PRO A 112 -7.74 -18.92 -3.77
N LEU A 113 -6.56 -18.37 -4.10
CA LEU A 113 -6.46 -17.15 -4.89
C LEU A 113 -7.19 -17.27 -6.24
N ARG A 114 -7.19 -18.47 -6.83
CA ARG A 114 -7.95 -18.75 -8.07
C ARG A 114 -9.44 -18.46 -7.95
N ASP A 115 -10.03 -18.68 -6.77
CA ASP A 115 -11.45 -18.45 -6.53
C ASP A 115 -11.73 -16.95 -6.34
N TYR A 116 -10.82 -16.24 -5.67
CA TYR A 116 -10.88 -14.79 -5.57
C TYR A 116 -10.70 -14.10 -6.93
N ILE A 117 -9.76 -14.54 -7.76
CA ILE A 117 -9.55 -13.98 -9.10
C ILE A 117 -10.74 -14.29 -10.01
N SER A 118 -11.34 -15.48 -9.91
CA SER A 118 -12.58 -15.81 -10.63
C SER A 118 -13.70 -14.84 -10.25
N TYR A 119 -13.92 -14.62 -8.94
CA TYR A 119 -14.83 -13.60 -8.45
C TYR A 119 -14.50 -12.21 -9.01
N TRP A 120 -13.23 -11.80 -9.00
CA TRP A 120 -12.85 -10.46 -9.42
C TRP A 120 -13.07 -10.24 -10.92
N LYS A 121 -12.80 -11.26 -11.75
CA LYS A 121 -13.12 -11.25 -13.19
C LYS A 121 -14.62 -11.11 -13.42
N GLU A 122 -15.45 -11.90 -12.73
CA GLU A 122 -16.91 -11.82 -12.77
C GLU A 122 -17.41 -10.44 -12.31
N PHE A 123 -16.86 -9.90 -11.23
CA PHE A 123 -17.22 -8.59 -10.68
C PHE A 123 -16.96 -7.45 -11.68
N ILE A 124 -15.82 -7.48 -12.39
CA ILE A 124 -15.51 -6.49 -13.44
C ILE A 124 -16.49 -6.61 -14.62
N GLN A 125 -16.78 -7.84 -15.05
CA GLN A 125 -17.72 -8.11 -16.16
C GLN A 125 -19.16 -7.74 -15.79
N GLY A 126 -19.54 -7.93 -14.54
CA GLY A 126 -20.86 -7.62 -13.98
C GLY A 126 -21.05 -6.16 -13.54
N HIS A 127 -20.33 -5.21 -14.16
CA HIS A 127 -20.41 -3.77 -13.85
C HIS A 127 -20.14 -3.43 -12.36
N TYR A 128 -19.18 -4.11 -11.74
CA TYR A 128 -18.80 -3.91 -10.34
C TYR A 128 -19.96 -4.19 -9.36
N SER A 129 -20.73 -5.23 -9.67
CA SER A 129 -21.77 -5.78 -8.81
C SER A 129 -21.61 -7.30 -8.71
N SER A 130 -21.88 -7.87 -7.53
CA SER A 130 -21.86 -9.31 -7.33
C SER A 130 -22.84 -9.73 -6.22
N PRO A 131 -23.59 -10.83 -6.39
CA PRO A 131 -24.42 -11.39 -5.33
C PRO A 131 -23.60 -11.93 -4.15
N ARG A 132 -22.29 -12.18 -4.35
CA ARG A 132 -21.36 -12.59 -3.28
C ARG A 132 -20.94 -11.42 -2.38
N GLY A 133 -21.34 -10.19 -2.70
CA GLY A 133 -20.96 -8.97 -2.00
C GLY A 133 -19.65 -8.37 -2.53
N CYS A 134 -19.03 -7.52 -1.73
CA CYS A 134 -17.77 -6.83 -2.05
C CYS A 134 -16.61 -7.56 -1.39
N LEU A 135 -15.92 -8.44 -2.12
CA LEU A 135 -14.80 -9.21 -1.57
C LEU A 135 -13.48 -8.46 -1.75
N TYR A 136 -12.73 -8.34 -0.66
CA TYR A 136 -11.46 -7.64 -0.61
C TYR A 136 -10.36 -8.55 -0.05
N LEU A 137 -9.38 -8.87 -0.88
CA LEU A 137 -8.18 -9.59 -0.45
C LEU A 137 -7.29 -8.63 0.35
N LYS A 138 -7.18 -8.88 1.66
CA LYS A 138 -6.46 -8.02 2.62
C LYS A 138 -5.67 -8.87 3.61
N ASP A 139 -4.54 -8.33 4.08
CA ASP A 139 -3.66 -8.97 5.07
C ASP A 139 -2.95 -10.24 4.54
N TRP A 140 -2.90 -10.41 3.21
CA TRP A 140 -2.10 -11.46 2.59
C TRP A 140 -0.63 -11.08 2.58
N HIS A 141 0.17 -11.88 3.29
CA HIS A 141 1.62 -11.79 3.27
C HIS A 141 2.13 -12.63 2.10
N LEU A 142 2.25 -12.01 0.93
CA LEU A 142 2.75 -12.69 -0.26
C LEU A 142 4.21 -13.12 -0.05
N CYS A 143 4.42 -14.40 0.20
CA CYS A 143 5.74 -15.01 0.21
C CYS A 143 6.19 -15.29 -1.23
N ARG A 144 7.49 -15.14 -1.50
CA ARG A 144 8.08 -15.50 -2.78
C ARG A 144 7.80 -16.97 -3.06
N SER A 145 7.37 -17.29 -4.28
CA SER A 145 7.47 -18.66 -4.78
C SER A 145 8.94 -19.09 -4.72
N SER A 146 9.18 -20.29 -4.20
CA SER A 146 10.52 -20.87 -4.08
C SER A 146 11.16 -21.10 -5.44
#